data_AF-R9IMW4-F1
#
_entry.id   AF-R9IMW4-F1
#
_cell.length_a   1.000
_cell.length_b   1.000
_cell.length_c   1.000
_cell.angle_alpha   90.00
_cell.angle_beta   90.00
_cell.angle_gamma   90.00
#
_symmetry.space_group_name_H-M   'P 1'
#
loop_
_entity.id
_entity.type
_entity.pdbx_description
1 polymer ?
#
loop_
_entity_poly.entity_id
_entity_poly.type
_entity_poly.pdbx_seq_one_letter_code
_entity_poly.pdbx_strand_id
1 'polypeptide(L)'
;MKKVEKYDADKLEWNLISKEEVSLLKMKLGKSHRKESDWEVIKDILGRHNVITFIPPKREKGLTTIEKVLCENGNLIVFTNMEDCTRHIQIVQFKGKFRKYVEIGSIPFANVLDIADQHGMNVLIDVNYEVNCKCLMYESREQRLKAVIMTY
;
A
#
# COMPACT_ATOMS: atom_id res chain seq x y z
N MET A 1 24.17 -6.24 -15.58
CA MET A 1 22.77 -6.16 -15.09
C MET A 1 22.49 -7.41 -14.27
N LYS A 2 22.30 -7.28 -12.95
CA LYS A 2 21.98 -8.42 -12.07
C LYS A 2 20.47 -8.48 -11.87
N LYS A 3 19.94 -9.68 -12.06
CA LYS A 3 18.52 -10.06 -12.08
C LYS A 3 17.77 -9.45 -10.88
N VAL A 4 16.63 -8.82 -11.19
CA VAL A 4 15.50 -8.77 -10.27
C VAL A 4 15.22 -10.23 -9.92
N GLU A 5 15.35 -10.61 -8.65
CA GLU A 5 14.89 -11.93 -8.22
C GLU A 5 13.43 -12.05 -8.66
N LYS A 6 13.20 -13.01 -9.54
CA LYS A 6 11.93 -13.26 -10.16
C LYS A 6 10.98 -13.54 -9.01
N TYR A 7 9.98 -12.67 -8.85
CA TYR A 7 8.93 -12.82 -7.88
C TYR A 7 8.29 -14.20 -8.06
N ASP A 8 8.47 -15.10 -7.10
CA ASP A 8 7.75 -16.37 -7.08
C ASP A 8 6.30 -16.07 -6.69
N ALA A 9 5.51 -15.72 -7.70
CA ALA A 9 4.06 -15.54 -7.58
C ALA A 9 3.34 -16.81 -7.12
N ASP A 10 4.04 -17.95 -7.08
CA ASP A 10 3.55 -19.26 -6.66
C ASP A 10 3.63 -19.50 -5.14
N LYS A 11 3.97 -18.49 -4.32
CA LYS A 11 3.56 -18.49 -2.90
C LYS A 11 2.04 -18.29 -2.82
N LEU A 12 1.32 -19.38 -3.11
CA LEU A 12 -0.13 -19.59 -2.96
C LEU A 12 -0.68 -19.20 -1.57
N GLU A 13 0.17 -18.91 -0.59
CA GLU A 13 -0.21 -18.71 0.81
C GLU A 13 -0.50 -17.25 1.21
N TRP A 14 -0.29 -16.27 0.33
CA TRP A 14 -0.38 -14.85 0.75
C TRP A 14 -1.79 -14.25 0.72
N ASN A 15 -2.82 -14.97 0.27
CA ASN A 15 -4.20 -14.46 0.19
C ASN A 15 -4.28 -13.00 -0.33
N LEU A 16 -3.63 -12.75 -1.48
CA LEU A 16 -3.54 -11.43 -2.09
C LEU A 16 -4.79 -11.12 -2.91
N ILE A 17 -5.07 -9.83 -3.10
CA ILE A 17 -6.15 -9.34 -3.95
C ILE A 17 -5.89 -9.77 -5.40
N SER A 18 -6.89 -10.40 -6.03
CA SER A 18 -6.80 -10.84 -7.42
C SER A 18 -6.66 -9.67 -8.40
N LYS A 19 -6.20 -9.92 -9.63
CA LYS A 19 -6.06 -8.85 -10.64
C LYS A 19 -7.42 -8.24 -11.02
N GLU A 20 -8.45 -9.08 -11.04
CA GLU A 20 -9.84 -8.71 -11.29
C GLU A 20 -10.35 -7.79 -10.18
N GLU A 21 -10.09 -8.13 -8.91
CA GLU A 21 -10.46 -7.30 -7.76
C GLU A 21 -9.64 -6.00 -7.69
N VAL A 22 -8.35 -6.02 -8.01
CA VAL A 22 -7.53 -4.79 -8.14
C VAL A 22 -8.10 -3.88 -9.22
N SER A 23 -8.50 -4.44 -10.36
CA SER A 23 -9.13 -3.67 -11.45
C SER A 23 -10.47 -3.09 -11.01
N LEU A 24 -11.27 -3.85 -10.28
CA LEU A 24 -12.53 -3.39 -9.70
C LEU A 24 -12.28 -2.26 -8.70
N LEU A 25 -11.32 -2.39 -7.78
CA LEU A 25 -10.90 -1.32 -6.86
C LEU A 25 -10.54 -0.04 -7.63
N LYS A 26 -9.64 -0.13 -8.61
CA LYS A 26 -9.22 1.01 -9.43
C LYS A 26 -10.40 1.66 -10.17
N MET A 27 -11.32 0.86 -10.71
CA MET A 27 -12.54 1.36 -11.35
C MET A 27 -13.46 2.09 -10.35
N LYS A 28 -13.66 1.55 -9.15
CA LYS A 28 -14.48 2.18 -8.10
C LYS A 28 -13.87 3.49 -7.60
N LEU A 29 -12.55 3.53 -7.44
CA LEU A 29 -11.80 4.73 -7.04
C LEU A 29 -11.77 5.81 -8.12
N GLY A 30 -11.74 5.39 -9.38
CA GLY A 30 -11.69 6.28 -10.54
C GLY A 30 -12.93 7.17 -10.69
N LYS A 31 -14.08 6.76 -10.13
CA LYS A 31 -15.35 7.49 -10.23
C LYS A 31 -15.27 8.90 -9.64
N SER A 32 -15.81 9.88 -10.38
CA SER A 32 -15.93 11.27 -9.92
C SER A 32 -16.87 11.41 -8.72
N HIS A 33 -17.97 10.65 -8.72
CA HIS A 33 -18.89 10.51 -7.60
C HIS A 33 -18.98 9.04 -7.19
N ARG A 34 -18.63 8.73 -5.95
CA ARG A 34 -18.70 7.39 -5.35
C ARG A 34 -19.96 7.28 -4.52
N LYS A 35 -20.74 6.22 -4.74
CA LYS A 35 -21.89 5.86 -3.90
C LYS A 35 -21.41 5.08 -2.67
N GLU A 36 -22.24 4.96 -1.64
CA GLU A 36 -21.91 4.13 -0.48
C GLU A 36 -21.60 2.68 -0.89
N SER A 37 -22.36 2.14 -1.85
CA SER A 37 -22.11 0.80 -2.40
C SER A 37 -20.77 0.67 -3.14
N ASP A 38 -20.16 1.76 -3.60
CA ASP A 38 -18.80 1.71 -4.13
C ASP A 38 -17.78 1.56 -2.99
N TRP A 39 -18.03 2.18 -1.83
CA TRP A 39 -17.19 2.05 -0.64
C TRP A 39 -17.33 0.69 0.04
N GLU A 40 -18.54 0.13 0.08
CA GLU A 40 -18.77 -1.23 0.58
C GLU A 40 -17.97 -2.25 -0.20
N VAL A 41 -17.96 -2.17 -1.53
CA VAL A 41 -17.13 -3.04 -2.39
C VAL A 41 -15.64 -2.87 -2.09
N ILE A 42 -15.17 -1.63 -1.90
CA ILE A 42 -13.75 -1.38 -1.57
C ILE A 42 -13.39 -2.01 -0.22
N LYS A 43 -14.23 -1.79 0.81
CA LYS A 43 -14.03 -2.33 2.16
C LYS A 43 -14.06 -3.85 2.16
N ASP A 44 -15.00 -4.46 1.43
CA ASP A 44 -15.13 -5.91 1.33
C ASP A 44 -13.90 -6.55 0.68
N ILE A 45 -13.45 -6.02 -0.46
CA ILE A 45 -12.25 -6.52 -1.13
C ILE A 45 -11.03 -6.41 -0.22
N LEU A 46 -10.80 -5.23 0.38
CA LEU A 46 -9.64 -5.03 1.24
C LEU A 46 -9.72 -5.90 2.51
N GLY A 47 -10.88 -6.00 3.14
CA GLY A 47 -11.08 -6.71 4.41
C GLY A 47 -10.89 -8.23 4.32
N ARG A 48 -11.07 -8.82 3.13
CA ARG A 48 -10.91 -10.27 2.91
C ARG A 48 -9.48 -10.69 2.53
N HIS A 49 -8.58 -9.74 2.31
CA HIS A 49 -7.26 -10.01 1.72
C HIS A 49 -6.10 -9.41 2.51
N ASN A 50 -4.91 -9.93 2.22
CA ASN A 50 -3.67 -9.32 2.65
C ASN A 50 -3.25 -8.22 1.67
N VAL A 51 -2.61 -7.19 2.20
CA VAL A 51 -1.94 -6.13 1.46
C VAL A 51 -0.43 -6.28 1.58
N ILE A 52 0.28 -5.69 0.63
CA ILE A 52 1.72 -5.84 0.45
C ILE A 52 2.42 -4.64 1.07
N THR A 53 3.55 -4.87 1.73
CA THR A 53 4.45 -3.81 2.21
C THR A 53 5.90 -4.29 2.08
N PHE A 54 6.87 -3.43 2.40
CA PHE A 54 8.27 -3.84 2.42
C PHE A 54 9.06 -3.24 3.57
N ILE A 55 10.10 -3.95 3.98
CA ILE A 55 11.01 -3.54 5.04
C ILE A 55 12.29 -3.00 4.38
N PRO A 56 12.59 -1.69 4.52
CA PRO A 56 13.84 -1.14 4.04
C PRO A 56 15.03 -1.71 4.84
N PRO A 57 16.20 -1.90 4.21
CA PRO A 57 17.36 -2.57 4.81
C PRO A 57 17.99 -1.81 5.98
N LYS A 58 17.73 -0.49 6.09
CA LYS A 58 18.15 0.37 7.19
C LYS A 58 17.10 1.47 7.39
N ARG A 59 16.98 1.96 8.63
CA ARG A 59 16.21 3.17 8.93
C ARG A 59 16.90 4.36 8.29
N GLU A 60 16.14 5.12 7.51
CA GLU A 60 16.61 6.28 6.77
C GLU A 60 15.71 7.47 7.12
N LYS A 61 16.20 8.70 6.98
CA LYS A 61 15.39 9.87 7.39
C LYS A 61 14.09 9.93 6.57
N GLY A 62 12.97 9.78 7.26
CA GLY A 62 11.62 9.73 6.69
C GLY A 62 11.15 8.35 6.21
N LEU A 63 11.94 7.29 6.40
CA LEU A 63 11.61 5.91 6.01
C LEU A 63 11.97 4.93 7.16
N THR A 64 10.96 4.34 7.78
CA THR A 64 11.11 3.36 8.87
C THR A 64 10.08 2.25 8.71
N THR A 65 10.00 1.35 9.70
CA THR A 65 8.88 0.43 9.85
C THR A 65 8.27 0.56 11.23
N ILE A 66 6.98 0.25 11.31
CA ILE A 66 6.21 0.07 12.55
C ILE A 66 5.57 -1.30 12.43
N GLU A 67 5.89 -2.20 13.36
CA GLU A 67 5.34 -3.56 13.37
C GLU A 67 5.46 -4.27 11.99
N LYS A 68 6.63 -4.07 11.35
CA LYS A 68 6.97 -4.58 10.00
C LYS A 68 6.16 -3.99 8.83
N VAL A 69 5.33 -2.98 9.06
CA VAL A 69 4.70 -2.17 8.01
C VAL A 69 5.57 -0.97 7.68
N LEU A 70 5.75 -0.68 6.39
CA LEU A 70 6.48 0.50 5.93
C LEU A 70 5.83 1.77 6.49
N CYS A 71 6.63 2.66 7.05
CA CYS A 71 6.21 3.99 7.47
C CYS A 71 7.06 5.03 6.73
N GLU A 72 6.40 5.86 5.92
CA GLU A 72 7.02 6.95 5.15
C GLU A 72 6.35 8.28 5.53
N ASN A 73 7.17 9.23 6.00
CA ASN A 73 6.72 10.57 6.40
C ASN A 73 5.48 10.58 7.33
N GLY A 74 5.43 9.64 8.29
CA GLY A 74 4.35 9.55 9.28
C GLY A 74 3.08 8.83 8.80
N ASN A 75 3.11 8.19 7.63
CA ASN A 75 2.01 7.36 7.12
C ASN A 75 2.48 5.92 6.94
N LEU A 76 1.62 4.97 7.28
CA LEU A 76 1.82 3.57 6.91
C LEU A 76 1.56 3.42 5.41
N ILE A 77 2.40 2.66 4.71
CA ILE A 77 2.30 2.49 3.26
C ILE A 77 2.13 1.01 2.92
N VAL A 78 1.07 0.71 2.18
CA VAL A 78 0.74 -0.64 1.71
C VAL A 78 0.25 -0.62 0.26
N PHE A 79 0.23 -1.78 -0.38
CA PHE A 79 -0.13 -1.93 -1.80
C PHE A 79 -1.08 -3.12 -1.99
N THR A 80 -2.05 -2.95 -2.88
CA THR A 80 -2.99 -4.01 -3.28
C THR A 80 -2.38 -5.00 -4.26
N ASN A 81 -1.26 -4.61 -4.91
CA ASN A 81 -0.59 -5.43 -5.92
C ASN A 81 0.93 -5.22 -5.95
N MET A 82 1.64 -6.23 -6.46
CA MET A 82 3.10 -6.28 -6.48
C MET A 82 3.73 -5.25 -7.42
N GLU A 83 3.04 -4.91 -8.51
CA GLU A 83 3.54 -3.96 -9.50
C GLU A 83 3.69 -2.56 -8.87
N ASP A 84 2.65 -2.08 -8.20
CA ASP A 84 2.65 -0.78 -7.53
C ASP A 84 3.66 -0.77 -6.35
N CYS A 85 3.77 -1.86 -5.58
CA CYS A 85 4.79 -2.00 -4.53
C CYS A 85 6.22 -1.92 -5.10
N THR A 86 6.49 -2.66 -6.18
CA THR A 86 7.83 -2.69 -6.81
C THR A 86 8.18 -1.34 -7.41
N ARG A 87 7.21 -0.67 -8.05
CA ARG A 87 7.38 0.69 -8.57
C ARG A 87 7.75 1.67 -7.46
N HIS A 88 7.08 1.59 -6.31
CA HIS A 88 7.39 2.43 -5.15
C HIS A 88 8.83 2.20 -4.64
N ILE A 89 9.23 0.93 -4.48
CA ILE A 89 10.60 0.56 -4.08
C ILE A 89 11.62 1.20 -5.02
N GLN A 90 11.43 1.08 -6.33
CA GLN A 90 12.34 1.65 -7.34
C GLN A 90 12.45 3.17 -7.23
N ILE A 91 11.34 3.86 -6.98
CA ILE A 91 11.32 5.33 -6.85
C ILE A 91 12.03 5.76 -5.56
N VAL A 92 11.78 5.08 -4.46
CA VAL A 92 12.46 5.35 -3.18
C VAL A 92 13.97 5.08 -3.30
N GLN A 93 14.38 4.03 -4.01
CA GLN A 93 15.78 3.75 -4.34
C GLN A 93 16.39 4.84 -5.24
N PHE A 94 15.68 5.28 -6.27
CA PHE A 94 16.11 6.34 -7.18
C PHE A 94 16.32 7.67 -6.46
N LYS A 95 15.46 7.98 -5.48
CA LYS A 95 15.61 9.13 -4.57
C LYS A 95 16.78 9.00 -3.59
N GLY A 96 17.57 7.93 -3.68
CA GLY A 96 18.77 7.70 -2.89
C GLY A 96 18.49 7.29 -1.44
N LYS A 97 17.25 6.92 -1.09
CA LYS A 97 16.92 6.53 0.29
C LYS A 97 17.59 5.23 0.69
N PHE A 98 17.69 4.25 -0.21
CA PHE A 98 18.50 3.05 0.01
C PHE A 98 18.98 2.46 -1.32
N ARG A 99 20.03 1.63 -1.28
CA ARG A 99 20.65 1.00 -2.47
C ARG A 99 20.68 -0.53 -2.43
N LYS A 100 20.17 -1.14 -1.35
CA LYS A 100 20.18 -2.60 -1.16
C LYS A 100 18.79 -3.19 -1.42
N TYR A 101 18.75 -4.52 -1.46
CA TYR A 101 17.51 -5.30 -1.49
C TYR A 101 16.62 -4.99 -0.28
N VAL A 102 15.31 -5.13 -0.49
CA VAL A 102 14.27 -4.99 0.54
C VAL A 102 13.61 -6.34 0.76
N GLU A 103 13.10 -6.56 1.97
CA GLU A 103 12.22 -7.69 2.24
C GLU A 103 10.79 -7.26 1.94
N ILE A 104 10.11 -7.96 1.03
CA ILE A 104 8.69 -7.72 0.74
C ILE A 104 7.86 -8.71 1.56
N GLY A 105 6.81 -8.22 2.20
CA GLY A 105 5.89 -9.01 3.01
C GLY A 105 4.44 -8.73 2.67
N SER A 106 3.56 -9.59 3.18
CA SER A 106 2.11 -9.40 3.16
C SER A 106 1.57 -9.37 4.59
N ILE A 107 0.48 -8.63 4.79
CA ILE A 107 -0.18 -8.46 6.08
C ILE A 107 -1.69 -8.35 5.88
N PRO A 108 -2.54 -8.99 6.71
CA PRO A 108 -3.99 -8.79 6.64
C PRO A 108 -4.33 -7.31 6.73
N PHE A 109 -5.23 -6.83 5.86
CA PHE A 109 -5.57 -5.42 5.84
C PHE A 109 -6.10 -4.92 7.20
N ALA A 110 -6.92 -5.75 7.88
CA ALA A 110 -7.41 -5.44 9.22
C ALA A 110 -6.28 -5.14 10.23
N ASN A 111 -5.21 -5.95 10.22
CA ASN A 111 -4.07 -5.74 11.11
C ASN A 111 -3.37 -4.40 10.81
N VAL A 112 -3.33 -3.96 9.55
CA VAL A 112 -2.77 -2.65 9.20
C VAL A 112 -3.60 -1.52 9.80
N LEU A 113 -4.93 -1.66 9.82
CA LEU A 113 -5.82 -0.69 10.46
C LEU A 113 -5.63 -0.66 11.98
N ASP A 114 -5.47 -1.82 12.60
CA ASP A 114 -5.19 -1.91 14.04
C ASP A 114 -3.88 -1.20 14.39
N ILE A 115 -2.81 -1.41 13.61
CA ILE A 115 -1.54 -0.70 13.79
C ILE A 115 -1.72 0.80 13.56
N ALA A 116 -2.47 1.21 12.53
CA ALA A 116 -2.75 2.61 12.25
C ALA A 116 -3.44 3.29 13.44
N ASP A 117 -4.46 2.63 14.02
CA ASP A 117 -5.25 3.15 15.13
C ASP A 117 -4.47 3.18 16.45
N GLN A 118 -3.68 2.14 16.74
CA GLN A 118 -2.82 2.11 17.93
C GLN A 118 -1.75 3.20 17.93
N HIS A 119 -1.22 3.54 16.76
CA HIS A 119 -0.13 4.51 16.61
C HIS A 119 -0.61 5.90 16.14
N GLY A 120 -1.91 6.08 15.94
CA GLY A 120 -2.51 7.35 15.48
C GLY A 120 -2.02 7.79 14.09
N MET A 121 -1.79 6.84 13.18
CA MET A 121 -1.24 7.06 11.85
C MET A 121 -2.28 6.84 10.76
N ASN A 122 -2.11 7.50 9.62
CA ASN A 122 -2.91 7.18 8.43
C ASN A 122 -2.25 6.04 7.65
N VAL A 123 -3.05 5.32 6.87
CA VAL A 123 -2.57 4.31 5.91
C VAL A 123 -2.79 4.83 4.51
N LEU A 124 -1.72 4.96 3.72
CA LEU A 124 -1.81 5.20 2.28
C LEU A 124 -1.70 3.86 1.55
N ILE A 125 -2.64 3.63 0.65
CA ILE A 125 -2.79 2.39 -0.11
C ILE A 125 -2.64 2.73 -1.60
N ASP A 126 -1.74 2.01 -2.28
CA ASP A 126 -1.42 2.21 -3.70
C ASP A 126 -0.92 3.62 -4.00
N VAL A 127 -0.01 4.13 -3.16
CA VAL A 127 0.73 5.36 -3.46
C VAL A 127 1.46 5.17 -4.79
N ASN A 128 1.22 6.07 -5.72
CA ASN A 128 1.97 6.15 -6.96
C ASN A 128 2.47 7.58 -7.13
N TYR A 129 3.58 7.78 -7.83
CA TYR A 129 4.23 9.10 -7.91
C TYR A 129 3.87 9.83 -9.21
N GLU A 130 2.72 9.53 -9.81
CA GLU A 130 2.21 10.24 -10.96
C GLU A 130 1.52 11.54 -10.54
N VAL A 131 1.51 12.52 -11.44
CA VAL A 131 0.85 13.81 -11.20
C VAL A 131 -0.65 13.57 -11.02
N ASN A 132 -1.23 14.13 -9.95
CA ASN A 132 -2.63 13.95 -9.56
C ASN A 132 -3.03 12.49 -9.29
N CYS A 133 -2.10 11.68 -8.77
CA CYS A 133 -2.44 10.31 -8.44
C CYS A 133 -3.55 10.23 -7.40
N LYS A 134 -4.56 9.40 -7.68
CA LYS A 134 -5.56 9.02 -6.68
C LYS A 134 -5.03 7.79 -5.96
N CYS A 135 -4.83 7.90 -4.66
CA CYS A 135 -4.60 6.75 -3.78
C CYS A 135 -5.71 6.66 -2.75
N LEU A 136 -5.79 5.50 -2.09
CA LEU A 136 -6.68 5.30 -0.96
C LEU A 136 -5.97 5.72 0.32
N MET A 137 -6.70 6.36 1.23
CA MET A 137 -6.22 6.69 2.55
C MET A 137 -7.20 6.17 3.59
N TYR A 138 -6.73 5.36 4.53
CA TYR A 138 -7.43 5.16 5.80
C TYR A 138 -6.97 6.24 6.77
N GLU A 139 -7.91 7.05 7.25
CA GLU A 139 -7.66 8.06 8.27
C GLU A 139 -8.04 7.51 9.64
N SER A 140 -7.04 7.22 10.47
CA SER A 140 -7.23 6.56 11.76
C SER A 140 -8.16 7.34 12.70
N ARG A 141 -8.00 8.66 12.77
CA ARG A 141 -8.80 9.53 13.66
C ARG A 141 -10.29 9.45 13.41
N GLU A 142 -10.68 9.17 12.18
CA GLU A 142 -12.08 9.10 11.76
C GLU A 142 -12.50 7.67 11.38
N GLN A 143 -11.58 6.70 11.50
CA GLN A 143 -11.74 5.30 11.13
C GLN A 143 -12.42 5.11 9.77
N ARG A 144 -12.00 5.91 8.77
CA ARG A 144 -12.64 5.88 7.44
C ARG A 144 -11.65 5.87 6.29
N LEU A 145 -12.05 5.15 5.24
CA LEU A 145 -11.41 5.18 3.94
C LEU A 145 -11.86 6.40 3.14
N LYS A 146 -10.91 7.07 2.51
CA LYS A 146 -11.08 8.19 1.59
C LYS A 146 -10.23 7.95 0.36
N ALA A 147 -10.62 8.58 -0.74
CA ALA A 147 -9.75 8.71 -1.89
C ALA A 147 -9.11 10.09 -1.79
N VAL A 148 -7.79 10.13 -1.89
CA VAL A 148 -7.01 11.36 -1.79
C VAL A 148 -6.18 11.54 -3.05
N ILE A 149 -5.93 12.80 -3.40
CA ILE A 149 -5.01 13.16 -4.47
C ILE A 149 -3.72 13.59 -3.80
N MET A 150 -2.62 12.89 -4.07
CA MET A 150 -1.31 13.29 -3.57
C MET A 150 -0.77 14.43 -4.43
N THR A 151 -0.41 15.54 -3.80
CA THR A 151 0.33 16.63 -4.43
C THR A 151 1.79 16.51 -4.01
N TYR A 152 2.68 16.22 -4.95
CA TYR A 152 4.14 16.14 -4.74
C TYR A 152 4.82 17.46 -5.11
#